data_AF-A0A1B6MD91-F1
#
_entry.id   AF-A0A1B6MD91-F1
#
_cell.length_a   1.000
_cell.length_b   1.000
_cell.length_c   1.000
_cell.angle_alpha   90.00
_cell.angle_beta   90.00
_cell.angle_gamma   90.00
#
_symmetry.space_group_name_H-M   'P 1'
#
loop_
_entity.id
_entity.type
_entity.pdbx_description
1 polymer ?
#
loop_
_entity_poly.entity_id
_entity_poly.type
_entity_poly.pdbx_seq_one_letter_code
_entity_poly.pdbx_strand_id
1 'polypeptide(L)'
;MKRFKVNSGLALISSYDDDDDDDVDDDIKIECNSKIEPRLVDCSLEDPSFKRKNISQKLPLPSSIVQLYKDVPDTDGAPEDNPGQHNGRIRSFPHQRGNWSTYVYVPYTEEEGFPMLLCRLQKCAARSGVDLMTVPEPHVSLTRTVVLLHHWIDNFITSVRSKLGHLPR
;
A
#
# COMPACT_ATOMS: atom_id res chain seq x y z
N MET A 1 46.03 -24.03 -4.33
CA MET A 1 44.71 -24.01 -3.65
C MET A 1 44.60 -22.73 -2.84
N LYS A 2 43.73 -21.79 -3.21
CA LYS A 2 43.55 -20.50 -2.52
C LYS A 2 42.47 -20.66 -1.44
N ARG A 3 42.81 -20.43 -0.18
CA ARG A 3 41.85 -20.39 0.94
C ARG A 3 41.11 -19.05 0.90
N PHE A 4 39.79 -19.09 0.69
CA PHE A 4 38.92 -17.93 0.88
C PHE A 4 38.67 -17.74 2.38
N LYS A 5 38.99 -16.55 2.89
CA LYS A 5 38.69 -16.14 4.25
C LYS A 5 37.29 -15.54 4.24
N VAL A 6 36.31 -16.29 4.74
CA VAL A 6 34.95 -15.78 4.99
C VAL A 6 35.00 -14.78 6.12
N ASN A 7 34.45 -13.58 5.86
CA ASN A 7 34.33 -12.51 6.86
C ASN A 7 33.23 -12.88 7.85
N SER A 8 33.48 -12.66 9.15
CA SER A 8 32.63 -13.04 10.29
C SER A 8 31.21 -12.44 10.30
N GLY A 9 30.88 -11.54 9.37
CA GLY A 9 29.57 -10.89 9.30
C GLY A 9 28.46 -11.73 8.66
N LEU A 10 28.80 -12.76 7.88
CA LEU A 10 27.81 -13.55 7.12
C LEU A 10 27.38 -14.85 7.79
N ALA A 11 27.88 -15.13 9.00
CA ALA A 11 27.57 -16.39 9.70
C ALA A 11 26.10 -16.50 10.14
N LEU A 12 25.40 -15.38 10.34
CA LEU A 12 24.01 -15.39 10.84
C LEU A 12 22.98 -15.80 9.78
N ILE A 13 23.27 -15.58 8.48
CA ILE A 13 22.36 -15.90 7.38
C ILE A 13 22.26 -17.42 7.13
N SER A 14 23.25 -18.19 7.57
CA SER A 14 23.31 -19.65 7.39
C SER A 14 22.25 -20.43 8.19
N SER A 15 21.52 -19.78 9.10
CA SER A 15 20.58 -20.45 10.02
C SER A 15 19.11 -20.31 9.60
N TYR A 16 18.85 -19.78 8.40
CA TYR A 16 17.50 -19.43 7.95
C TYR A 16 16.96 -20.33 6.82
N ASP A 17 17.50 -21.54 6.68
CA ASP A 17 17.08 -22.53 5.67
C ASP A 17 16.69 -23.83 6.40
N ASP A 18 15.44 -23.86 6.88
CA ASP A 18 14.52 -25.02 6.97
C ASP A 18 13.39 -24.69 7.96
N ASP A 19 12.16 -24.54 7.47
CA ASP A 19 10.98 -24.98 8.22
C ASP A 19 9.86 -25.27 7.20
N ASP A 20 9.63 -26.57 6.99
CA ASP A 20 8.44 -27.17 6.38
C ASP A 20 7.27 -26.98 7.35
N ASP A 21 6.19 -26.30 6.94
CA ASP A 21 4.95 -26.17 7.73
C ASP A 21 3.89 -27.18 7.21
N ASP A 22 3.56 -28.16 8.05
CA ASP A 22 2.38 -29.04 7.93
C ASP A 22 1.11 -28.30 8.41
N ASP A 23 0.03 -28.39 7.63
CA ASP A 23 -1.27 -27.78 7.88
C ASP A 23 -1.99 -28.32 9.14
N VAL A 24 -2.40 -27.43 10.04
CA VAL A 24 -3.49 -27.67 11.01
C VAL A 24 -4.42 -26.46 11.14
N ASP A 25 -5.69 -26.68 10.78
CA ASP A 25 -6.82 -25.77 10.98
C ASP A 25 -7.17 -25.63 12.47
N ASP A 26 -7.29 -24.40 12.98
CA ASP A 26 -8.19 -24.08 14.10
C ASP A 26 -8.59 -22.59 14.09
N ASP A 27 -9.90 -22.35 14.10
CA ASP A 27 -10.56 -21.04 14.09
C ASP A 27 -10.22 -20.18 15.32
N ILE A 28 -9.52 -19.05 15.14
CA ILE A 28 -9.41 -18.00 16.17
C ILE A 28 -9.81 -16.64 15.59
N LYS A 29 -10.97 -16.13 16.06
CA LYS A 29 -11.38 -14.73 15.91
C LYS A 29 -10.35 -13.81 16.59
N ILE A 30 -9.66 -12.98 15.80
CA ILE A 30 -8.80 -11.93 16.35
C ILE A 30 -9.53 -10.59 16.30
N GLU A 31 -10.00 -10.15 17.47
CA GLU A 31 -10.44 -8.78 17.73
C GLU A 31 -9.19 -7.94 18.04
N CYS A 32 -8.91 -6.95 17.20
CA CYS A 32 -7.69 -6.14 17.28
C CYS A 32 -7.84 -4.98 18.25
N ASN A 33 -7.56 -5.20 19.54
CA ASN A 33 -7.24 -4.11 20.45
C ASN A 33 -6.41 -4.56 21.65
N SER A 34 -5.08 -4.57 21.52
CA SER A 34 -4.18 -4.54 22.67
C SER A 34 -2.79 -4.07 22.26
N LYS A 35 -2.29 -3.04 22.97
CA LYS A 35 -0.89 -2.60 22.97
C LYS A 35 0.02 -3.82 23.13
N ILE A 36 0.92 -4.03 22.16
CA ILE A 36 1.85 -5.16 22.17
C ILE A 36 3.02 -4.82 23.10
N GLU A 37 2.99 -5.38 24.30
CA GLU A 37 4.15 -5.51 25.19
C GLU A 37 4.97 -6.73 24.71
N PRO A 38 6.27 -6.60 24.42
CA PRO A 38 7.08 -7.71 23.93
C PRO A 38 7.37 -8.69 25.07
N ARG A 39 6.86 -9.92 24.94
CA ARG A 39 7.25 -11.07 25.78
C ARG A 39 8.65 -11.52 25.39
N LEU A 40 9.56 -11.52 26.36
CA LEU A 40 10.90 -12.08 26.23
C LEU A 40 10.81 -13.62 26.27
N VAL A 41 11.28 -14.27 25.21
CA VAL A 41 11.55 -15.72 25.19
C VAL A 41 12.82 -15.97 26.00
N ASP A 42 12.73 -16.87 26.98
CA ASP A 42 13.81 -17.26 27.86
C ASP A 42 14.64 -18.40 27.25
N CYS A 43 15.79 -18.05 26.67
CA CYS A 43 16.80 -19.03 26.28
C CYS A 43 17.88 -19.07 27.37
N SER A 44 17.65 -19.88 28.40
CA SER A 44 18.61 -20.09 29.49
C SER A 44 19.61 -21.20 29.14
N LEU A 45 20.77 -20.80 28.61
CA LEU A 45 22.03 -21.53 28.80
C LEU A 45 22.77 -20.86 29.94
N GLU A 46 22.88 -21.57 31.07
CA GLU A 46 23.47 -21.05 32.29
C GLU A 46 25.00 -21.02 32.19
N ASP A 47 25.55 -19.81 32.16
CA ASP A 47 26.97 -19.56 32.40
C ASP A 47 27.09 -18.59 33.59
N PRO A 48 27.65 -19.01 34.74
CA PRO A 48 27.51 -18.27 35.99
C PRO A 48 28.62 -17.23 36.13
N SER A 49 28.46 -16.04 35.56
CA SER A 49 29.03 -14.79 36.13
C SER A 49 28.70 -13.48 35.40
N PHE A 50 27.98 -13.49 34.27
CA PHE A 50 27.74 -12.22 33.56
C PHE A 50 26.53 -11.46 34.12
N LYS A 51 26.79 -10.47 34.98
CA LYS A 51 25.78 -9.52 35.47
C LYS A 51 25.03 -8.90 34.28
N ARG A 52 23.75 -9.23 34.10
CA ARG A 52 22.86 -8.63 33.09
C ARG A 52 22.74 -7.13 33.38
N LYS A 53 23.54 -6.31 32.72
CA LYS A 53 23.32 -4.86 32.66
C LYS A 53 22.06 -4.63 31.83
N ASN A 54 21.11 -3.86 32.36
CA ASN A 54 19.96 -3.37 31.59
C ASN A 54 20.47 -2.52 30.41
N ILE A 55 20.63 -3.11 29.23
CA ILE A 55 20.96 -2.38 28.01
C ILE A 55 19.64 -1.86 27.41
N SER A 56 19.02 -0.89 28.07
CA SER A 56 18.10 0.04 27.38
C SER A 56 18.90 1.10 26.61
N GLN A 57 20.09 0.73 26.11
CA GLN A 57 20.91 1.60 25.28
C GLN A 57 20.63 1.25 23.82
N LYS A 58 19.69 1.99 23.24
CA LYS A 58 19.52 2.03 21.78
C LYS A 58 20.89 2.35 21.18
N LEU A 59 21.31 1.56 20.20
CA LEU A 59 22.55 1.84 19.48
C LEU A 59 22.47 3.25 18.86
N PRO A 60 23.55 4.03 18.91
CA PRO A 60 23.56 5.35 18.27
C PRO A 60 23.34 5.18 16.77
N LEU A 61 22.46 6.01 16.20
CA LEU A 61 22.21 6.00 14.77
C LEU A 61 23.52 6.33 14.02
N PRO A 62 23.96 5.52 13.04
CA PRO A 62 25.17 5.79 12.28
C PRO A 62 25.15 7.19 11.65
N SER A 63 26.26 7.92 11.75
CA SER A 63 26.38 9.28 11.23
C SER A 63 26.14 9.38 9.72
N SER A 64 26.43 8.31 8.98
CA SER A 64 26.12 8.18 7.55
C SER A 64 24.63 8.29 7.27
N ILE A 65 23.79 7.65 8.10
CA ILE A 65 22.33 7.75 7.98
C ILE A 65 21.87 9.15 8.35
N VAL A 66 22.38 9.71 9.44
CA VAL A 66 22.03 11.09 9.85
C VAL A 66 22.35 12.09 8.73
N GLN A 67 23.52 11.96 8.08
CA GLN A 67 23.94 12.85 6.99
C GLN A 67 23.03 12.78 5.76
N LEU A 68 22.43 11.63 5.46
CA LEU A 68 21.50 11.49 4.32
C LEU A 68 20.25 12.37 4.46
N TYR A 69 19.87 12.75 5.69
CA TYR A 69 18.65 13.50 5.98
C TYR A 69 18.89 14.92 6.50
N LYS A 70 20.16 15.39 6.57
CA LYS A 70 20.48 16.74 7.08
C LYS A 70 19.96 17.88 6.21
N ASP A 71 19.89 17.65 4.90
CA ASP A 71 19.48 18.65 3.92
C ASP A 71 18.04 18.41 3.42
N VAL A 72 17.35 17.42 3.99
CA VAL A 72 15.93 17.20 3.75
C VAL A 72 15.21 18.07 4.77
N PRO A 73 14.61 19.20 4.38
CA PRO A 73 13.77 19.95 5.32
C PRO A 73 12.69 19.01 5.85
N ASP A 74 12.37 19.12 7.15
CA ASP A 74 11.26 18.42 7.86
C ASP A 74 9.86 18.71 7.26
N THR A 75 9.79 19.21 6.03
CA THR A 75 8.60 19.17 5.17
C THR A 75 8.38 17.74 4.66
N ASP A 76 8.13 16.81 5.58
CA ASP A 76 7.23 15.67 5.37
C ASP A 76 5.76 16.15 5.36
N GLY A 77 5.51 17.36 4.86
CA GLY A 77 4.17 17.82 4.57
C GLY A 77 3.69 17.06 3.35
N ALA A 78 2.63 16.27 3.51
CA ALA A 78 1.93 15.69 2.36
C ALA A 78 1.72 16.80 1.31
N PRO A 79 2.05 16.56 0.03
CA PRO A 79 1.86 17.56 -1.02
C PRO A 79 0.44 18.13 -0.94
N GLU A 80 0.32 19.46 -0.93
CA GLU A 80 -0.98 20.13 -0.86
C GLU A 80 -1.81 19.77 -2.10
N ASP A 81 -2.98 19.16 -1.90
CA ASP A 81 -3.87 18.74 -2.98
C ASP A 81 -4.59 19.96 -3.55
N ASN A 82 -4.16 20.44 -4.71
CA ASN A 82 -4.77 21.58 -5.39
C ASN A 82 -5.90 21.08 -6.34
N PRO A 83 -7.19 21.35 -6.04
CA PRO A 83 -8.29 20.90 -6.89
C PRO A 83 -8.22 21.45 -8.32
N GLY A 84 -7.56 22.59 -8.54
CA GLY A 84 -7.33 23.17 -9.87
C GLY A 84 -6.50 22.27 -10.79
N GLN A 85 -5.67 21.38 -10.23
CA GLN A 85 -4.93 20.37 -11.00
C GLN A 85 -5.80 19.17 -11.40
N HIS A 86 -7.02 19.08 -10.90
CA HIS A 86 -7.91 17.93 -11.02
C HIS A 86 -9.32 18.30 -11.50
N ASN A 87 -9.47 19.39 -12.26
CA ASN A 87 -10.75 19.90 -12.75
C ASN A 87 -11.77 20.14 -11.61
N GLY A 88 -11.29 20.63 -10.46
CA GLY A 88 -12.10 20.87 -9.27
C GLY A 88 -12.48 19.61 -8.48
N ARG A 89 -12.02 18.42 -8.90
CA ARG A 89 -12.24 17.18 -8.13
C ARG A 89 -11.45 17.23 -6.84
N ILE A 90 -12.11 16.83 -5.75
CA ILE A 90 -11.52 16.74 -4.41
C ILE A 90 -11.17 15.28 -4.16
N ARG A 91 -9.93 15.00 -3.73
CA ARG A 91 -9.54 13.64 -3.35
C ARG A 91 -10.18 13.27 -2.01
N SER A 92 -10.64 12.03 -1.89
CA SER A 92 -11.19 11.49 -0.64
C SER A 92 -10.10 11.11 0.37
N PHE A 93 -8.88 10.84 -0.09
CA PHE A 93 -7.72 10.54 0.75
C PHE A 93 -6.44 11.16 0.16
N PRO A 94 -5.50 11.61 1.01
CA PRO A 94 -4.23 12.16 0.56
C PRO A 94 -3.36 11.08 -0.10
N HIS A 95 -2.50 11.48 -1.03
CA HIS A 95 -1.53 10.56 -1.62
C HIS A 95 -0.48 10.15 -0.57
N GLN A 96 -0.20 8.85 -0.50
CA GLN A 96 0.90 8.29 0.28
C GLN A 96 1.74 7.40 -0.63
N ARG A 97 3.06 7.40 -0.44
CA ARG A 97 3.96 6.58 -1.25
C ARG A 97 3.62 5.10 -1.08
N GLY A 98 3.41 4.40 -2.20
CA GLY A 98 3.03 2.99 -2.22
C GLY A 98 1.52 2.72 -2.16
N ASN A 99 0.70 3.75 -1.89
CA ASN A 99 -0.75 3.66 -1.93
C ASN A 99 -1.27 4.04 -3.32
N TRP A 100 -2.10 3.17 -3.89
CA TRP A 100 -2.74 3.36 -5.18
C TRP A 100 -4.25 3.54 -5.01
N SER A 101 -4.81 4.52 -5.72
CA SER A 101 -6.24 4.72 -5.82
C SER A 101 -6.82 3.69 -6.79
N THR A 102 -7.59 2.75 -6.27
CA THR A 102 -8.10 1.61 -7.04
C THR A 102 -9.63 1.56 -6.97
N TYR A 103 -10.27 1.22 -8.09
CA TYR A 103 -11.70 0.95 -8.19
C TYR A 103 -11.95 -0.01 -9.36
N VAL A 104 -13.09 -0.68 -9.34
CA VAL A 104 -13.54 -1.58 -10.42
C VAL A 104 -14.75 -0.96 -11.10
N TYR A 105 -14.79 -1.04 -12.43
CA TYR A 105 -15.86 -0.45 -13.23
C TYR A 105 -16.15 -1.29 -14.48
N VAL A 106 -17.32 -1.06 -15.08
CA VAL A 106 -17.68 -1.52 -16.42
C VAL A 106 -17.52 -0.34 -17.37
N PRO A 107 -16.64 -0.42 -18.39
CA PRO A 107 -16.48 0.66 -19.37
C PRO A 107 -17.76 0.79 -20.20
N TYR A 108 -18.14 2.02 -20.52
CA TYR A 108 -19.18 2.25 -21.51
C TYR A 108 -18.63 1.98 -22.92
N THR A 109 -19.37 1.23 -23.72
CA THR A 109 -19.09 1.03 -25.15
C THR A 109 -19.83 2.09 -25.95
N GLU A 110 -19.18 2.69 -26.94
CA GLU A 110 -19.78 3.74 -27.75
C GLU A 110 -21.04 3.28 -28.47
N GLU A 111 -22.17 3.89 -28.13
CA GLU A 111 -23.46 3.77 -28.82
C GLU A 111 -23.76 5.01 -29.67
N GLU A 112 -24.42 4.80 -30.81
CA GLU A 112 -24.89 5.87 -31.67
C GLU A 112 -25.87 6.79 -30.90
N GLY A 113 -25.61 8.10 -30.95
CA GLY A 113 -26.51 9.10 -30.36
C GLY A 113 -26.20 9.50 -28.92
N PHE A 114 -25.42 8.73 -28.15
CA PHE A 114 -25.01 9.14 -26.80
C PHE A 114 -24.20 10.46 -26.78
N PRO A 115 -23.22 10.69 -27.68
CA PRO A 115 -22.54 11.99 -27.76
C PRO A 115 -23.48 13.15 -28.10
N MET A 116 -24.49 12.90 -28.93
CA MET A 116 -25.50 13.90 -29.28
C MET A 116 -26.39 14.23 -28.07
N LEU A 117 -26.75 13.23 -27.27
CA LEU A 117 -27.46 13.42 -26.01
C LEU A 117 -26.64 14.27 -25.04
N LEU A 118 -25.36 13.93 -24.83
CA LEU A 118 -24.44 14.69 -23.96
C LEU A 118 -24.34 16.16 -24.40
N CYS A 119 -24.17 16.41 -25.71
CA CYS A 119 -24.13 17.76 -26.25
C CYS A 119 -25.43 18.54 -25.99
N ARG A 120 -26.59 17.89 -26.11
CA ARG A 120 -27.90 18.52 -25.81
C ARG A 120 -28.04 18.83 -24.33
N LEU A 121 -27.64 17.91 -23.46
CA LEU A 121 -27.66 18.10 -22.00
C LEU A 121 -26.77 19.27 -21.58
N GLN A 122 -25.55 19.35 -22.11
CA GLN A 122 -24.64 20.47 -21.86
C GLN A 122 -25.24 21.81 -22.29
N LYS A 123 -25.83 21.88 -23.49
CA LYS A 123 -26.50 23.11 -23.97
C LYS A 123 -27.67 23.51 -23.08
N CYS A 124 -28.46 22.56 -22.59
CA CYS A 124 -29.57 22.84 -21.68
C CYS A 124 -29.07 23.30 -20.30
N ALA A 125 -28.02 22.68 -19.76
CA ALA A 125 -27.43 23.07 -18.49
C ALA A 125 -26.80 24.48 -18.55
N ALA A 126 -26.09 24.78 -19.64
CA ALA A 126 -25.49 26.10 -19.86
C ALA A 126 -26.54 27.23 -19.87
N ARG A 127 -27.72 26.99 -20.45
CA ARG A 127 -28.86 27.94 -20.40
C ARG A 127 -29.37 28.19 -18.98
N SER A 128 -29.13 27.25 -18.07
CA SER A 128 -29.49 27.35 -16.65
C SER A 128 -28.34 27.88 -15.80
N GLY A 129 -27.23 28.31 -16.42
CA GLY A 129 -26.04 28.80 -15.73
C GLY A 129 -25.16 27.70 -15.11
N VAL A 130 -25.38 26.44 -15.48
CA VAL A 130 -24.60 25.29 -14.98
C VAL A 130 -23.61 24.86 -16.06
N ASP A 131 -22.32 24.90 -15.74
CA ASP A 131 -21.26 24.39 -16.60
C ASP A 131 -21.07 22.88 -16.38
N LEU A 132 -21.27 22.08 -17.43
CA LEU A 132 -21.14 20.63 -17.39
C LEU A 132 -19.94 20.18 -18.21
N MET A 133 -19.02 19.45 -17.57
CA MET A 133 -17.87 18.85 -18.23
C MET A 133 -18.17 17.43 -18.72
N THR A 134 -17.84 17.15 -19.98
CA THR A 134 -17.94 15.77 -20.52
C THR A 134 -16.85 14.90 -19.93
N VAL A 135 -17.21 13.70 -19.48
CA VAL A 135 -16.26 12.67 -19.05
C VAL A 135 -15.73 11.95 -20.29
N PRO A 136 -14.39 11.88 -20.50
CA PRO A 136 -13.81 11.25 -21.69
C PRO A 136 -14.04 9.73 -21.73
N GLU A 137 -13.98 9.06 -20.57
CA GLU A 137 -14.16 7.61 -20.44
C GLU A 137 -15.34 7.33 -19.49
N PRO A 138 -16.59 7.43 -19.99
CA PRO A 138 -17.76 7.11 -19.20
C PRO A 138 -17.74 5.64 -18.78
N HIS A 139 -18.19 5.37 -17.57
CA HIS A 139 -18.21 4.03 -17.01
C HIS A 139 -19.23 3.91 -15.87
N VAL A 140 -19.59 2.67 -15.55
CA VAL A 140 -20.40 2.35 -14.37
C VAL A 140 -19.47 1.79 -13.31
N SER A 141 -19.33 2.50 -12.20
CA SER A 141 -18.53 2.03 -11.05
C SER A 141 -19.19 0.85 -10.36
N LEU A 142 -18.44 -0.21 -10.10
CA LEU A 142 -18.86 -1.38 -9.32
C LEU A 142 -18.41 -1.29 -7.87
N THR A 143 -17.37 -0.51 -7.60
CA THR A 143 -16.83 -0.28 -6.26
C THR A 143 -16.65 1.21 -5.99
N ARG A 144 -16.52 1.57 -4.71
CA ARG A 144 -15.93 2.86 -4.34
C ARG A 144 -14.44 2.86 -4.67
N THR A 145 -13.85 4.05 -4.68
CA THR A 145 -12.39 4.20 -4.71
C THR A 145 -11.80 3.80 -3.36
N VAL A 146 -10.92 2.81 -3.37
CA VAL A 146 -10.19 2.29 -2.21
C VAL A 146 -8.70 2.48 -2.38
N VAL A 147 -7.97 2.43 -1.27
CA VAL A 147 -6.50 2.42 -1.30
C VAL A 147 -6.02 0.97 -1.40
N LEU A 148 -5.18 0.70 -2.39
CA LEU A 148 -4.50 -0.58 -2.56
C LEU A 148 -2.99 -0.37 -2.48
N LEU A 149 -2.29 -1.22 -1.72
CA LEU A 149 -0.83 -1.19 -1.68
C LEU A 149 -0.26 -1.71 -3.00
N HIS A 150 0.83 -1.11 -3.47
CA HIS A 150 1.46 -1.46 -4.75
C HIS A 150 1.71 -2.97 -4.90
N HIS A 151 2.22 -3.62 -3.86
CA HIS A 151 2.55 -5.05 -3.89
C HIS A 151 1.32 -5.97 -3.93
N TRP A 152 0.10 -5.43 -3.77
CA TRP A 152 -1.15 -6.19 -3.84
C TRP A 152 -1.87 -6.04 -5.18
N ILE A 153 -1.40 -5.15 -6.07
CA ILE A 153 -2.09 -4.85 -7.33
C ILE A 153 -2.27 -6.10 -8.18
N ASP A 154 -1.20 -6.87 -8.41
CA ASP A 154 -1.25 -8.04 -9.30
C ASP A 154 -2.13 -9.17 -8.75
N ASN A 155 -2.03 -9.43 -7.45
CA ASN A 155 -2.86 -10.42 -6.77
C ASN A 155 -4.35 -10.01 -6.79
N PHE A 156 -4.62 -8.73 -6.56
CA PHE A 156 -5.97 -8.18 -6.64
C PHE A 156 -6.56 -8.34 -8.05
N ILE A 157 -5.80 -7.95 -9.09
CA ILE A 157 -6.23 -8.09 -10.49
C ILE A 157 -6.51 -9.56 -10.81
N THR A 158 -5.62 -10.47 -10.42
CA THR A 158 -5.76 -11.91 -10.68
C THR A 158 -7.00 -12.48 -9.99
N SER A 159 -7.23 -12.12 -8.73
CA SER A 159 -8.41 -12.53 -7.97
C SER A 159 -9.71 -12.02 -8.61
N VAL A 160 -9.76 -10.73 -8.94
CA VAL A 160 -10.94 -10.12 -9.59
C VAL A 160 -11.23 -10.78 -10.94
N ARG A 161 -10.21 -11.02 -11.77
CA ARG A 161 -10.36 -11.70 -13.06
C ARG A 161 -10.82 -13.15 -12.91
N SER A 162 -10.29 -13.89 -11.94
CA SER A 162 -10.74 -15.26 -11.66
C SER A 162 -12.21 -15.29 -11.25
N LYS A 163 -12.63 -14.36 -10.38
CA LYS A 163 -14.02 -14.29 -9.92
C LYS A 163 -15.00 -13.76 -10.97
N LEU A 164 -14.59 -12.85 -11.84
CA LEU A 164 -15.48 -12.25 -12.85
C LEU A 164 -15.38 -12.89 -14.24
N GLY A 165 -14.35 -13.71 -14.49
CA GLY A 165 -14.07 -14.26 -15.83
C GLY A 165 -15.12 -15.22 -16.39
N HIS A 166 -16.03 -15.71 -15.53
CA HIS A 166 -17.15 -16.56 -15.92
C HIS A 166 -18.38 -15.78 -16.38
N LEU A 167 -18.41 -14.46 -16.20
CA LEU A 167 -19.53 -13.63 -16.63
C LEU A 167 -19.52 -13.47 -18.15
N PRO A 168 -20.70 -13.48 -18.80
CA PRO A 168 -20.80 -13.19 -20.22
C PRO A 168 -20.29 -11.78 -20.52
N ARG A 169 -19.67 -11.62 -21.69
CA ARG A 169 -19.20 -10.33 -22.20
C ARG A 169 -20.32 -9.56 -22.87
#